data_AF-A0ABD3E9D3-F1
#
_entry.id   AF-A0ABD3E9D3-F1
#
_cell.length_a   1.000
_cell.length_b   1.000
_cell.length_c   1.000
_cell.angle_alpha   90.00
_cell.angle_beta   90.00
_cell.angle_gamma   90.00
#
_symmetry.space_group_name_H-M   'P 1'
#
loop_
_entity.id
_entity.type
_entity.pdbx_description
1 polymer ?
#
loop_
_entity_poly.entity_id
_entity_poly.type
_entity_poly.pdbx_seq_one_letter_code
_entity_poly.pdbx_strand_id
1 'polypeptide(L)'
;MENEGMKLDATSGNGQICLDNSEWLAENIKGMDQSVKEMLQLIEHDADSKVDDNNNPKQPELVARIKDISNRHHLLVDHYNKVTGELSKSAHKTKNGKPTINSQLTPPFLTPVNNKMRTHDAEGSDLSLSSGCGISDITPNEGSQSSLSSDSDSEAYYTIPNDHSGSFSSRKTMKHEIIKMSAEISEYEKELNISNEKLMSAEEEIAKFKNELRNNESDIMSARNMIKLQEAEIEKENEQSLNLQRKIVDLETELESDRKKYMVDLSGRDRQIQKLNTEFQDASGNFALEKYQLESTISILSERLSELQIQFDLLASENKKCKSEKAGMEKKQEDLRITWEDDIERVKTEISKKNEIVCSLNKNLDGFILKYDLLMAQKDEVISNVHTLTAEISCRDDLIRHLEHNLKELRSENERLSELCESGNGLTCELKLRIEELEKEIGMKAIVISDMAEGKREAIRQLCFSIDHFRCAYEEVRDVCVARKGPMGGRS
;
A
#
# COMPACT_ATOMS: atom_id res chain seq x y z
N MET A 1 7.51 -16.93 -27.37
CA MET A 1 8.29 -18.17 -27.14
C MET A 1 9.28 -17.81 -26.04
N GLU A 2 8.85 -17.94 -24.78
CA GLU A 2 9.18 -19.11 -23.92
C GLU A 2 10.64 -18.96 -23.46
N ASN A 3 10.99 -18.36 -22.30
CA ASN A 3 10.38 -18.34 -20.96
C ASN A 3 10.49 -19.69 -20.22
N GLU A 4 11.71 -20.00 -19.77
CA GLU A 4 12.02 -21.16 -18.92
C GLU A 4 11.42 -20.98 -17.50
N GLY A 5 10.69 -21.99 -17.04
CA GLY A 5 10.03 -21.96 -15.73
C GLY A 5 10.93 -22.48 -14.61
N MET A 6 11.30 -21.63 -13.66
CA MET A 6 11.70 -22.09 -12.33
C MET A 6 10.45 -22.38 -11.49
N LYS A 7 10.19 -23.67 -11.28
CA LYS A 7 9.10 -24.16 -10.42
C LYS A 7 9.60 -24.28 -8.98
N LEU A 8 9.15 -23.39 -8.11
CA LEU A 8 9.35 -23.51 -6.66
C LEU A 8 8.07 -24.08 -6.03
N ASP A 9 8.19 -25.26 -5.41
CA ASP A 9 7.10 -25.87 -4.65
C ASP A 9 6.88 -25.11 -3.34
N ALA A 10 5.68 -24.55 -3.17
CA ALA A 10 5.21 -24.01 -1.89
C ALA A 10 4.29 -25.04 -1.23
N THR A 11 4.82 -25.86 -0.32
CA THR A 11 4.03 -26.81 0.47
C THR A 11 3.16 -26.05 1.46
N SER A 12 1.88 -25.87 1.15
CA SER A 12 0.94 -25.16 2.02
C SER A 12 0.73 -25.90 3.34
N GLY A 13 1.24 -25.35 4.44
CA GLY A 13 0.99 -25.86 5.79
C GLY A 13 -0.49 -25.70 6.19
N ASN A 14 -1.01 -26.68 6.94
CA ASN A 14 -2.40 -26.71 7.38
C ASN A 14 -2.79 -25.46 8.20
N GLY A 15 -3.87 -24.81 7.78
CA GLY A 15 -4.46 -23.66 8.46
C GLY A 15 -5.94 -23.53 8.15
N GLN A 16 -6.75 -24.55 8.47
CA GLN A 16 -8.21 -24.53 8.33
C GLN A 16 -8.85 -23.62 9.41
N ILE A 17 -8.52 -22.33 9.40
CA ILE A 17 -9.34 -21.30 10.01
C ILE A 17 -10.55 -21.16 9.08
N CYS A 18 -11.78 -21.34 9.59
CA CYS A 18 -12.99 -21.35 8.77
C CYS A 18 -13.04 -20.14 7.82
N LEU A 19 -13.28 -20.41 6.52
CA LEU A 19 -13.51 -19.39 5.50
C LEU A 19 -14.65 -18.45 5.91
N ASP A 20 -15.69 -19.00 6.54
CA ASP A 20 -16.85 -18.30 7.11
C ASP A 20 -16.46 -17.15 8.06
N ASN A 21 -15.37 -17.29 8.84
CA ASN A 21 -14.89 -16.25 9.75
C ASN A 21 -14.26 -15.06 8.98
N SER A 22 -13.68 -15.31 7.81
CA SER A 22 -13.10 -14.26 6.97
C SER A 22 -14.19 -13.45 6.26
N GLU A 23 -15.28 -14.09 5.85
CA GLU A 23 -16.40 -13.43 5.19
C GLU A 23 -17.20 -12.56 6.18
N TRP A 24 -17.55 -13.09 7.36
CA TRP A 24 -18.23 -12.33 8.42
C TRP A 24 -17.41 -11.11 8.89
N LEU A 25 -16.09 -11.29 9.07
CA LEU A 25 -15.20 -10.20 9.47
C LEU A 25 -15.12 -9.12 8.39
N ALA A 26 -15.00 -9.51 7.12
CA ALA A 26 -14.96 -8.58 6.00
C ALA A 26 -16.29 -7.82 5.85
N GLU A 27 -17.43 -8.49 6.01
CA GLU A 27 -18.76 -7.86 5.97
C GLU A 27 -18.97 -6.88 7.13
N ASN A 28 -18.55 -7.24 8.35
CA ASN A 28 -18.71 -6.38 9.52
C ASN A 28 -17.83 -5.11 9.42
N ILE A 29 -16.56 -5.25 8.99
CA ILE A 29 -15.67 -4.10 8.73
C ILE A 29 -16.24 -3.23 7.60
N LYS A 30 -16.64 -3.81 6.47
CA LYS A 30 -17.24 -3.09 5.33
C LYS A 30 -18.50 -2.32 5.73
N GLY A 31 -19.34 -2.89 6.59
CA GLY A 31 -20.54 -2.22 7.10
C GLY A 31 -20.25 -1.12 8.12
N MET A 32 -19.16 -1.24 8.89
CA MET A 32 -18.66 -0.17 9.75
C MET A 32 -18.11 1.00 8.92
N ASP A 33 -17.29 0.73 7.89
CA ASP A 33 -16.78 1.73 6.95
C ASP A 33 -17.92 2.45 6.20
N GLN A 34 -18.94 1.71 5.77
CA GLN A 34 -20.12 2.30 5.13
C GLN A 34 -20.87 3.23 6.09
N SER A 35 -21.02 2.83 7.37
CA SER A 35 -21.68 3.66 8.39
C SER A 35 -20.87 4.91 8.75
N VAL A 36 -19.53 4.83 8.73
CA VAL A 36 -18.63 5.99 8.87
C VAL A 36 -18.73 6.92 7.66
N LYS A 37 -18.80 6.36 6.44
CA LYS A 37 -18.97 7.13 5.21
C LYS A 37 -20.29 7.90 5.17
N GLU A 38 -21.39 7.26 5.58
CA GLU A 38 -22.70 7.91 5.70
C GLU A 38 -22.72 8.96 6.82
N MET A 39 -22.04 8.72 7.94
CA MET A 39 -21.84 9.72 9.00
C MET A 39 -21.10 10.96 8.48
N LEU A 40 -20.02 10.78 7.71
CA LEU A 40 -19.26 11.88 7.10
C LEU A 40 -20.12 12.67 6.10
N GLN A 41 -20.94 12.01 5.29
CA GLN A 41 -21.88 12.69 4.38
C GLN A 41 -22.94 13.52 5.12
N LEU A 42 -23.45 13.03 6.26
CA LEU A 42 -24.40 13.79 7.09
C LEU A 42 -23.75 15.06 7.66
N ILE A 43 -22.47 15.00 8.06
CA ILE A 43 -21.70 16.14 8.58
C ILE A 43 -21.30 17.12 7.46
N GLU A 44 -20.85 16.62 6.31
CA GLU A 44 -20.42 17.43 5.16
C GLU A 44 -21.59 18.25 4.59
N HIS A 45 -22.80 17.66 4.54
CA HIS A 45 -24.02 18.35 4.13
C HIS A 45 -24.61 19.33 5.17
N ASP A 46 -24.03 19.46 6.36
CA ASP A 46 -24.42 20.49 7.35
C ASP A 46 -23.51 21.73 7.29
N ALA A 47 -22.31 21.64 6.71
CA ALA A 47 -21.35 22.74 6.65
C ALA A 47 -21.84 23.97 5.85
N ASP A 48 -22.72 23.76 4.85
CA ASP A 48 -23.33 24.83 4.04
C ASP A 48 -24.61 25.43 4.67
N SER A 49 -25.17 24.82 5.73
CA SER A 49 -26.47 25.19 6.29
C SER A 49 -26.35 26.14 7.48
N LYS A 50 -26.10 27.44 7.22
CA LYS A 50 -26.32 28.48 8.24
C LYS A 50 -27.82 28.69 8.49
N VAL A 51 -28.39 28.11 9.56
CA VAL A 51 -29.49 28.70 10.37
C VAL A 51 -29.79 27.84 11.61
N ASP A 52 -29.78 28.53 12.77
CA ASP A 52 -30.47 28.31 14.06
C ASP A 52 -30.45 26.95 14.81
N ASP A 53 -30.31 27.05 16.14
CA ASP A 53 -29.79 26.02 17.05
C ASP A 53 -30.90 25.21 17.76
N ASN A 54 -31.94 24.78 17.04
CA ASN A 54 -33.01 23.97 17.64
C ASN A 54 -33.72 23.04 16.65
N ASN A 55 -33.49 21.73 16.80
CA ASN A 55 -33.93 20.63 15.93
C ASN A 55 -33.25 20.54 14.57
N ASN A 56 -31.93 20.29 14.55
CA ASN A 56 -31.27 19.78 13.33
C ASN A 56 -31.81 18.37 13.01
N PRO A 57 -32.57 18.17 11.90
CA PRO A 57 -33.32 16.93 11.66
C PRO A 57 -32.43 15.71 11.40
N LYS A 58 -31.13 15.91 11.15
CA LYS A 58 -30.14 14.84 10.92
C LYS A 58 -29.50 14.33 12.21
N GLN A 59 -29.61 15.05 13.34
CA GLN A 59 -28.99 14.63 14.61
C GLN A 59 -29.45 13.22 15.07
N PRO A 60 -30.74 12.84 14.98
CA PRO A 60 -31.17 11.48 15.31
C PRO A 60 -30.56 10.41 14.39
N GLU A 61 -30.38 10.73 13.11
CA GLU A 61 -29.77 9.81 12.14
C GLU A 61 -28.27 9.66 12.38
N LEU A 62 -27.55 10.75 12.64
CA LEU A 62 -26.14 10.74 13.03
C LEU A 62 -25.91 9.88 14.28
N VAL A 63 -26.74 10.06 15.32
CA VAL A 63 -26.72 9.25 16.55
C VAL A 63 -27.04 7.78 16.24
N ALA A 64 -27.96 7.49 15.32
CA ALA A 64 -28.24 6.11 14.89
C ALA A 64 -27.02 5.45 14.21
N ARG A 65 -26.27 6.17 13.35
CA ARG A 65 -25.05 5.64 12.72
C ARG A 65 -23.91 5.42 13.72
N ILE A 66 -23.71 6.34 14.67
CA ILE A 66 -22.76 6.15 15.78
C ILE A 66 -23.11 4.90 16.60
N LYS A 67 -24.41 4.68 16.86
CA LYS A 67 -24.91 3.50 17.60
C LYS A 67 -24.72 2.20 16.81
N ASP A 68 -24.91 2.21 15.48
CA ASP A 68 -24.64 1.04 14.63
C ASP A 68 -23.15 0.66 14.65
N ILE A 69 -22.25 1.63 14.53
CA ILE A 69 -20.79 1.41 14.63
C ILE A 69 -20.42 0.84 16.02
N SER A 70 -20.97 1.41 17.10
CA SER A 70 -20.73 0.90 18.45
C SER A 70 -21.23 -0.54 18.63
N ASN A 71 -22.38 -0.89 18.05
CA ASN A 71 -22.92 -2.25 18.08
C ASN A 71 -22.04 -3.23 17.28
N ARG A 72 -21.61 -2.86 16.07
CA ARG A 72 -20.70 -3.65 15.21
C ARG A 72 -19.35 -3.91 15.88
N HIS A 73 -18.80 -2.90 16.55
CA HIS A 73 -17.60 -3.02 17.36
C HIS A 73 -17.79 -3.96 18.55
N HIS A 74 -18.93 -3.89 19.26
CA HIS A 74 -19.24 -4.82 20.35
C HIS A 74 -19.34 -6.27 19.86
N LEU A 75 -20.04 -6.50 18.74
CA LEU A 75 -20.10 -7.82 18.09
C LEU A 75 -18.71 -8.35 17.68
N LEU A 76 -17.81 -7.47 17.22
CA LEU A 76 -16.44 -7.84 16.89
C LEU A 76 -15.63 -8.25 18.14
N VAL A 77 -15.78 -7.50 19.25
CA VAL A 77 -15.17 -7.83 20.55
C VAL A 77 -15.72 -9.15 21.11
N ASP A 78 -17.03 -9.37 21.06
CA ASP A 78 -17.66 -10.63 21.49
C ASP A 78 -17.20 -11.82 20.64
N HIS A 79 -17.11 -11.64 19.32
CA HIS A 79 -16.58 -12.67 18.42
C HIS A 79 -15.10 -12.96 18.71
N TYR A 80 -14.27 -11.93 18.92
CA TYR A 80 -12.86 -12.09 19.29
C TYR A 80 -12.70 -12.84 20.63
N ASN A 81 -13.50 -12.48 21.64
CA ASN A 81 -13.53 -13.16 22.94
C ASN A 81 -13.98 -14.63 22.79
N LYS A 82 -14.97 -14.90 21.94
CA LYS A 82 -15.43 -16.27 21.64
C LYS A 82 -14.34 -17.10 20.96
N VAL A 83 -13.73 -16.60 19.89
CA VAL A 83 -12.65 -17.30 19.15
C VAL A 83 -11.44 -17.52 20.06
N THR A 84 -11.04 -16.53 20.86
CA THR A 84 -9.91 -16.64 21.80
C THR A 84 -10.22 -17.65 22.92
N GLY A 85 -11.46 -17.67 23.42
CA GLY A 85 -11.94 -18.65 24.39
C GLY A 85 -12.06 -20.08 23.83
N GLU A 86 -12.42 -20.22 22.55
CA GLU A 86 -12.47 -21.51 21.85
C GLU A 86 -11.05 -22.04 21.53
N LEU A 87 -10.11 -21.16 21.13
CA LEU A 87 -8.69 -21.52 21.00
C LEU A 87 -8.13 -22.06 22.32
N SER A 88 -8.42 -21.37 23.43
CA SER A 88 -7.98 -21.76 24.77
C SER A 88 -8.57 -23.10 25.23
N LYS A 89 -9.81 -23.41 24.84
CA LYS A 89 -10.45 -24.72 25.10
C LYS A 89 -9.92 -25.83 24.19
N SER A 90 -9.56 -25.51 22.95
CA SER A 90 -8.97 -26.44 21.99
C SER A 90 -7.57 -26.89 22.41
N ALA A 91 -6.74 -25.95 22.89
CA ALA A 91 -5.36 -26.19 23.34
C ALA A 91 -5.23 -27.23 24.48
N HIS A 92 -6.30 -27.51 25.24
CA HIS A 92 -6.29 -28.46 26.34
C HIS A 92 -6.69 -29.91 25.99
N LYS A 93 -6.92 -30.23 24.71
CA LYS A 93 -7.25 -31.61 24.27
C LYS A 93 -6.10 -32.44 23.69
N THR A 94 -4.94 -31.85 23.41
CA THR A 94 -3.80 -32.59 22.84
C THR A 94 -2.85 -33.09 23.94
N LYS A 95 -2.85 -34.41 24.18
CA LYS A 95 -1.85 -35.05 25.06
C LYS A 95 -0.48 -35.11 24.37
N ASN A 96 0.56 -34.94 25.18
CA ASN A 96 1.99 -35.15 24.91
C ASN A 96 2.69 -34.12 24.00
N GLY A 97 3.65 -33.40 24.57
CA GLY A 97 4.59 -32.55 23.83
C GLY A 97 4.83 -31.20 24.52
N LYS A 98 5.94 -31.08 25.25
CA LYS A 98 6.42 -29.79 25.80
C LYS A 98 6.97 -28.95 24.63
N PRO A 99 6.56 -27.69 24.50
CA PRO A 99 7.59 -26.65 24.64
C PRO A 99 7.14 -25.41 25.43
N THR A 100 8.12 -24.74 25.99
CA THR A 100 8.03 -23.40 26.59
C THR A 100 7.84 -22.34 25.50
N ILE A 101 6.93 -21.39 25.69
CA ILE A 101 7.06 -19.98 25.27
C ILE A 101 6.23 -19.14 26.24
N ASN A 102 6.84 -18.06 26.75
CA ASN A 102 6.17 -17.09 27.61
C ASN A 102 5.39 -16.09 26.73
N SER A 103 4.13 -15.81 27.07
CA SER A 103 3.49 -14.55 26.70
C SER A 103 2.43 -14.20 27.72
N GLN A 104 2.76 -13.33 28.66
CA GLN A 104 1.77 -12.59 29.44
C GLN A 104 1.42 -11.33 28.65
N LEU A 105 0.16 -11.20 28.25
CA LEU A 105 -0.42 -9.93 27.83
C LEU A 105 -1.76 -9.76 28.56
N THR A 106 -1.70 -9.12 29.72
CA THR A 106 -2.87 -8.70 30.50
C THR A 106 -3.23 -7.26 30.10
N PRO A 107 -4.49 -6.93 29.81
CA PRO A 107 -4.88 -5.54 29.54
C PRO A 107 -4.88 -4.72 30.85
N PRO A 108 -4.31 -3.50 30.86
CA PRO A 108 -4.32 -2.65 32.06
C PRO A 108 -5.51 -1.68 32.05
N PHE A 109 -6.51 -1.89 32.91
CA PHE A 109 -7.40 -0.81 33.42
C PHE A 109 -8.27 -1.31 34.58
N LEU A 110 -7.85 -1.07 35.83
CA LEU A 110 -8.74 -0.81 36.99
C LEU A 110 -7.92 -0.16 38.11
N THR A 111 -8.24 1.09 38.46
CA THR A 111 -7.76 1.76 39.68
C THR A 111 -8.62 1.38 40.89
N PRO A 112 -8.04 1.38 42.11
CA PRO A 112 -8.78 1.93 43.24
C PRO A 112 -7.99 2.99 44.05
N VAL A 113 -8.76 3.82 44.75
CA VAL A 113 -8.36 5.03 45.48
C VAL A 113 -8.10 4.73 46.96
N ASN A 114 -7.05 5.29 47.59
CA ASN A 114 -7.17 6.04 48.87
C ASN A 114 -5.88 6.66 49.46
N ASN A 115 -6.02 7.95 49.84
CA ASN A 115 -5.56 8.63 51.06
C ASN A 115 -4.08 8.62 51.56
N LYS A 116 -3.40 9.73 51.22
CA LYS A 116 -3.01 10.82 52.15
C LYS A 116 -1.96 10.57 53.26
N MET A 117 -0.69 10.70 52.85
CA MET A 117 0.26 11.77 53.27
C MET A 117 0.56 11.99 54.77
N ARG A 118 1.84 11.82 55.13
CA ARG A 118 2.47 12.26 56.39
C ARG A 118 3.97 12.51 56.19
N THR A 119 4.51 13.60 56.74
CA THR A 119 5.94 13.91 56.97
C THR A 119 6.02 14.83 58.21
N HIS A 120 7.10 15.02 58.98
CA HIS A 120 8.53 14.62 58.93
C HIS A 120 8.92 14.01 60.32
N ASP A 121 9.80 13.00 60.38
CA ASP A 121 11.23 13.04 60.75
C ASP A 121 11.53 13.74 62.10
N ALA A 122 12.20 13.20 63.13
CA ALA A 122 13.13 12.06 63.39
C ALA A 122 14.52 12.55 63.85
N GLU A 123 15.27 11.65 64.50
CA GLU A 123 16.67 11.77 64.99
C GLU A 123 16.88 12.59 66.29
N GLY A 124 17.67 12.12 67.28
CA GLY A 124 18.30 10.80 67.41
C GLY A 124 19.24 10.66 68.63
N SER A 125 19.63 9.40 68.92
CA SER A 125 20.83 8.97 69.67
C SER A 125 20.95 9.24 71.19
N ASP A 126 21.71 8.48 72.01
CA ASP A 126 22.07 7.03 72.06
C ASP A 126 22.74 6.72 73.45
N LEU A 127 23.07 5.45 73.75
CA LEU A 127 23.90 4.91 74.86
C LEU A 127 23.23 4.84 76.27
N SER A 128 22.84 3.67 76.84
CA SER A 128 23.65 2.61 77.54
C SER A 128 24.09 2.98 79.00
N LEU A 129 24.14 2.12 80.05
CA LEU A 129 24.25 0.64 80.19
C LEU A 129 23.50 0.03 81.44
N SER A 130 22.98 -1.20 81.29
CA SER A 130 23.12 -2.44 82.11
C SER A 130 23.05 -2.54 83.67
N SER A 131 22.24 -3.51 84.16
CA SER A 131 22.42 -4.47 85.31
C SER A 131 22.78 -4.02 86.75
N GLY A 132 22.30 -4.64 87.85
CA GLY A 132 21.33 -5.74 88.05
C GLY A 132 21.37 -6.39 89.48
N CYS A 133 20.25 -7.04 89.87
CA CYS A 133 20.03 -8.15 90.86
C CYS A 133 20.72 -8.23 92.28
N GLY A 134 19.97 -8.61 93.34
CA GLY A 134 20.56 -9.22 94.57
C GLY A 134 19.76 -9.31 95.90
N ILE A 135 19.00 -10.40 96.07
CA ILE A 135 18.52 -11.14 97.30
C ILE A 135 19.55 -11.31 98.47
N SER A 136 19.28 -11.66 99.75
CA SER A 136 18.08 -11.90 100.62
C SER A 136 18.45 -12.05 102.15
N ASP A 137 17.43 -12.13 103.05
CA ASP A 137 17.31 -13.03 104.25
C ASP A 137 17.65 -12.70 105.75
N ILE A 138 16.70 -13.11 106.64
CA ILE A 138 16.75 -13.64 108.05
C ILE A 138 16.73 -12.73 109.34
N THR A 139 15.52 -12.55 109.91
CA THR A 139 14.96 -12.77 111.30
C THR A 139 15.69 -12.32 112.64
N PRO A 140 15.23 -12.59 113.91
CA PRO A 140 15.03 -11.54 114.95
C PRO A 140 15.69 -11.82 116.35
N ASN A 141 15.46 -11.00 117.42
CA ASN A 141 15.05 -11.45 118.80
C ASN A 141 14.83 -10.34 119.88
N GLU A 142 14.21 -10.74 121.00
CA GLU A 142 13.70 -10.13 122.26
C GLU A 142 14.61 -9.29 123.22
N GLY A 143 13.94 -8.59 124.16
CA GLY A 143 14.35 -8.38 125.57
C GLY A 143 14.26 -6.93 126.11
N SER A 144 13.91 -6.60 127.37
CA SER A 144 13.38 -7.36 128.53
C SER A 144 12.88 -6.41 129.66
N GLN A 145 11.75 -6.76 130.30
CA GLN A 145 11.46 -6.78 131.78
C GLN A 145 11.73 -5.52 132.68
N SER A 146 10.75 -4.99 133.45
CA SER A 146 10.39 -5.31 134.88
C SER A 146 11.36 -4.71 135.96
N SER A 147 11.07 -4.48 137.25
CA SER A 147 9.87 -4.48 138.13
C SER A 147 10.25 -4.04 139.57
N LEU A 148 9.30 -3.53 140.39
CA LEU A 148 9.32 -3.47 141.90
C LEU A 148 10.42 -2.57 142.55
N SER A 149 10.47 -2.20 143.86
CA SER A 149 9.70 -2.37 145.13
C SER A 149 10.03 -1.14 146.04
N SER A 150 9.16 -0.54 146.88
CA SER A 150 8.53 -0.96 148.16
C SER A 150 9.44 -0.93 149.42
N ASP A 151 8.79 -0.74 150.58
CA ASP A 151 9.21 -1.00 151.99
C ASP A 151 9.86 0.22 152.74
N SER A 152 9.26 0.73 153.84
CA SER A 152 9.11 0.21 155.24
C SER A 152 10.41 0.37 156.07
N ASP A 153 10.43 0.58 157.40
CA ASP A 153 9.42 0.76 158.46
C ASP A 153 10.11 1.31 159.75
N SER A 154 9.36 1.42 160.87
CA SER A 154 9.81 1.35 162.29
C SER A 154 10.26 2.64 163.01
N GLU A 155 9.64 3.08 164.13
CA GLU A 155 9.64 2.57 165.54
C GLU A 155 10.99 2.77 166.28
N ALA A 156 11.15 3.01 167.59
CA ALA A 156 10.34 3.57 168.70
C ALA A 156 11.19 3.62 170.02
N TYR A 157 10.60 4.07 171.14
CA TYR A 157 11.09 3.95 172.56
C TYR A 157 12.29 4.87 172.99
N TYR A 158 12.54 5.25 174.26
CA TYR A 158 12.16 4.71 175.60
C TYR A 158 11.97 5.78 176.74
N THR A 159 10.84 5.68 177.47
CA THR A 159 10.68 5.31 178.91
C THR A 159 11.69 5.70 180.04
N ILE A 160 11.21 6.52 181.02
CA ILE A 160 11.29 6.52 182.54
C ILE A 160 12.59 6.11 183.32
N PRO A 161 12.96 6.75 184.46
CA PRO A 161 12.57 6.31 185.86
C PRO A 161 12.19 7.51 186.81
N ASN A 162 11.35 7.41 187.86
CA ASN A 162 11.42 6.67 189.16
C ASN A 162 12.60 7.12 190.09
N ASP A 163 12.53 7.35 191.42
CA ASP A 163 11.46 7.23 192.46
C ASP A 163 11.90 7.86 193.84
N HIS A 164 11.01 7.88 194.85
CA HIS A 164 11.22 7.73 196.32
C HIS A 164 11.60 8.88 197.34
N SER A 165 10.69 9.06 198.33
CA SER A 165 10.90 9.05 199.81
C SER A 165 11.21 10.32 200.67
N GLY A 166 10.40 10.54 201.73
CA GLY A 166 10.97 10.58 203.11
C GLY A 166 10.73 11.77 204.09
N SER A 167 9.76 11.61 205.02
CA SER A 167 9.84 11.96 206.47
C SER A 167 9.82 13.42 207.05
N PHE A 168 8.74 13.69 207.82
CA PHE A 168 8.53 14.55 209.02
C PHE A 168 9.27 15.88 209.33
N SER A 169 8.43 16.91 209.56
CA SER A 169 8.52 17.99 210.60
C SER A 169 9.49 19.17 210.47
N SER A 170 8.98 20.37 210.09
CA SER A 170 8.73 21.50 211.04
C SER A 170 8.35 22.84 210.35
N ARG A 171 7.14 22.88 209.80
CA ARG A 171 6.18 24.02 209.79
C ARG A 171 6.52 25.39 209.15
N LYS A 172 7.77 25.85 208.98
CA LYS A 172 8.05 27.31 208.76
C LYS A 172 8.45 27.79 207.34
N THR A 173 9.34 27.12 206.63
CA THR A 173 10.08 27.68 205.48
C THR A 173 9.50 27.32 204.11
N MET A 174 8.27 27.78 203.81
CA MET A 174 7.45 27.25 202.69
C MET A 174 7.16 28.22 201.53
N LYS A 175 7.83 29.38 201.44
CA LYS A 175 7.48 30.45 200.47
C LYS A 175 8.41 30.65 199.28
N HIS A 176 9.64 30.10 199.28
CA HIS A 176 10.63 30.45 198.25
C HIS A 176 10.58 29.58 196.99
N GLU A 177 10.20 28.30 197.11
CA GLU A 177 10.22 27.33 195.99
C GLU A 177 9.06 27.51 194.99
N ILE A 178 7.90 27.98 195.46
CA ILE A 178 6.71 28.25 194.62
C ILE A 178 7.03 29.28 193.53
N ILE A 179 7.90 30.25 193.82
CA ILE A 179 8.27 31.32 192.87
C ILE A 179 9.13 30.78 191.71
N LYS A 180 9.96 29.74 191.94
CA LYS A 180 10.81 29.16 190.88
C LYS A 180 9.98 28.40 189.85
N MET A 181 9.12 27.49 190.30
CA MET A 181 8.27 26.68 189.41
C MET A 181 7.31 27.53 188.58
N SER A 182 6.83 28.66 189.12
CA SER A 182 5.96 29.58 188.37
C SER A 182 6.64 30.29 187.20
N ALA A 183 7.98 30.42 187.21
CA ALA A 183 8.72 31.05 186.11
C ALA A 183 8.93 30.07 184.94
N GLU A 184 9.35 28.83 185.25
CA GLU A 184 9.57 27.76 184.26
C GLU A 184 8.29 27.44 183.49
N ILE A 185 7.13 27.38 184.15
CA ILE A 185 5.82 27.19 183.49
C ILE A 185 5.52 28.32 182.50
N SER A 186 5.83 29.58 182.84
CA SER A 186 5.58 30.73 181.96
C SER A 186 6.52 30.81 180.75
N GLU A 187 7.70 30.19 180.82
CA GLU A 187 8.56 30.00 179.64
C GLU A 187 8.00 28.90 178.73
N TYR A 188 7.64 27.73 179.28
CA TYR A 188 7.04 26.65 178.48
C TYR A 188 5.71 27.04 177.83
N GLU A 189 4.85 27.84 178.49
CA GLU A 189 3.62 28.36 177.87
C GLU A 189 3.88 29.27 176.66
N LYS A 190 4.92 30.11 176.72
CA LYS A 190 5.33 30.96 175.58
C LYS A 190 5.91 30.13 174.45
N GLU A 191 6.76 29.15 174.79
CA GLU A 191 7.38 28.25 173.81
C GLU A 191 6.31 27.39 173.11
N LEU A 192 5.32 26.91 173.86
CA LEU A 192 4.15 26.21 173.32
C LEU A 192 3.30 27.10 172.40
N ASN A 193 3.06 28.36 172.77
CA ASN A 193 2.29 29.28 171.92
C ASN A 193 3.03 29.63 170.62
N ILE A 194 4.36 29.88 170.69
CA ILE A 194 5.22 30.07 169.52
C ILE A 194 5.24 28.81 168.65
N SER A 195 5.23 27.61 169.25
CA SER A 195 5.13 26.34 168.52
C SER A 195 3.77 26.18 167.83
N ASN A 196 2.67 26.57 168.47
CA ASN A 196 1.33 26.52 167.87
C ASN A 196 1.18 27.54 166.72
N GLU A 197 1.73 28.76 166.84
CA GLU A 197 1.73 29.75 165.75
C GLU A 197 2.56 29.26 164.55
N LYS A 198 3.71 28.60 164.79
CA LYS A 198 4.49 27.91 163.74
C LYS A 198 3.75 26.74 163.11
N LEU A 199 3.01 25.97 163.91
CA LEU A 199 2.21 24.85 163.42
C LEU A 199 1.03 25.33 162.58
N MET A 200 0.28 26.34 163.02
CA MET A 200 -0.79 26.97 162.25
C MET A 200 -0.30 27.57 160.93
N SER A 201 0.85 28.26 160.93
CA SER A 201 1.44 28.80 159.69
C SER A 201 1.95 27.70 158.75
N ALA A 202 2.54 26.62 159.28
CA ALA A 202 2.90 25.44 158.49
C ALA A 202 1.66 24.72 157.93
N GLU A 203 0.55 24.62 158.69
CA GLU A 203 -0.72 24.06 158.21
C GLU A 203 -1.36 24.92 157.11
N GLU A 204 -1.30 26.26 157.23
CA GLU A 204 -1.71 27.17 156.15
C GLU A 204 -0.84 27.04 154.90
N GLU A 205 0.48 26.88 155.04
CA GLU A 205 1.39 26.62 153.91
C GLU A 205 1.09 25.27 153.27
N ILE A 206 0.91 24.20 154.05
CA ILE A 206 0.49 22.89 153.55
C ILE A 206 -0.86 22.99 152.82
N ALA A 207 -1.82 23.78 153.32
CA ALA A 207 -3.10 24.00 152.64
C ALA A 207 -2.94 24.77 151.32
N LYS A 208 -2.05 25.78 151.25
CA LYS A 208 -1.70 26.50 150.02
C LYS A 208 -1.04 25.57 149.00
N PHE A 209 0.03 24.86 149.38
CA PHE A 209 0.71 23.90 148.52
C PHE A 209 -0.22 22.77 148.05
N LYS A 210 -1.18 22.32 148.87
CA LYS A 210 -2.17 21.32 148.47
C LYS A 210 -3.17 21.84 147.43
N ASN A 211 -3.56 23.12 147.51
CA ASN A 211 -4.38 23.76 146.48
C ASN A 211 -3.58 24.04 145.20
N GLU A 212 -2.33 24.48 145.31
CA GLU A 212 -1.42 24.65 144.16
C GLU A 212 -1.14 23.33 143.46
N LEU A 213 -0.88 22.24 144.20
CA LEU A 213 -0.71 20.90 143.66
C LEU A 213 -1.96 20.44 142.91
N ARG A 214 -3.15 20.68 143.45
CA ARG A 214 -4.43 20.35 142.81
C ARG A 214 -4.68 21.17 141.54
N ASN A 215 -4.32 22.45 141.55
CA ASN A 215 -4.41 23.31 140.36
C ASN A 215 -3.44 22.83 139.28
N ASN A 216 -2.17 22.60 139.64
CA ASN A 216 -1.15 22.05 138.75
C ASN A 216 -1.56 20.67 138.20
N GLU A 217 -2.18 19.80 139.00
CA GLU A 217 -2.71 18.51 138.53
C GLU A 217 -3.84 18.70 137.51
N SER A 218 -4.72 19.69 137.70
CA SER A 218 -5.75 20.04 136.71
C SER A 218 -5.17 20.67 135.43
N ASP A 219 -4.13 21.48 135.53
CA ASP A 219 -3.42 22.08 134.39
C ASP A 219 -2.63 21.02 133.61
N ILE A 220 -1.96 20.10 134.30
CA ILE A 220 -1.31 18.92 133.70
C ILE A 220 -2.35 18.04 133.00
N MET A 221 -3.53 17.83 133.59
CA MET A 221 -4.60 17.05 132.97
C MET A 221 -5.17 17.76 131.73
N SER A 222 -5.33 19.08 131.78
CA SER A 222 -5.74 19.92 130.65
C SER A 222 -4.72 19.87 129.51
N ALA A 223 -3.43 20.12 129.81
CA ALA A 223 -2.33 20.03 128.86
C ALA A 223 -2.21 18.62 128.25
N ARG A 224 -2.37 17.56 129.05
CA ARG A 224 -2.37 16.17 128.57
C ARG A 224 -3.53 15.86 127.63
N ASN A 225 -4.70 16.45 127.85
CA ASN A 225 -5.84 16.32 126.94
C ASN A 225 -5.63 17.13 125.65
N MET A 226 -5.00 18.31 125.72
CA MET A 226 -4.60 19.09 124.54
C MET A 226 -3.54 18.36 123.70
N ILE A 227 -2.54 17.75 124.33
CA ILE A 227 -1.52 16.94 123.63
C ILE A 227 -2.18 15.77 122.89
N LYS A 228 -3.07 15.00 123.56
CA LYS A 228 -3.82 13.91 122.89
C LYS A 228 -4.64 14.37 121.68
N LEU A 229 -5.22 15.58 121.76
CA LEU A 229 -5.97 16.15 120.64
C LEU A 229 -5.05 16.54 119.48
N GLN A 230 -3.87 17.09 119.78
CA GLN A 230 -2.84 17.40 118.78
C GLN A 230 -2.24 16.14 118.16
N GLU A 231 -1.96 15.10 118.94
CA GLU A 231 -1.52 13.78 118.47
C GLU A 231 -2.54 13.17 117.49
N ALA A 232 -3.84 13.26 117.80
CA ALA A 232 -4.89 12.75 116.92
C ALA A 232 -5.05 13.57 115.62
N GLU A 233 -4.86 14.89 115.66
CA GLU A 233 -4.90 15.73 114.44
C GLU A 233 -3.64 15.52 113.58
N ILE A 234 -2.47 15.34 114.19
CA ILE A 234 -1.21 14.96 113.50
C ILE A 234 -1.36 13.59 112.83
N GLU A 235 -1.95 12.59 113.49
CA GLU A 235 -2.16 11.27 112.91
C GLU A 235 -3.08 11.33 111.68
N LYS A 236 -4.14 12.13 111.74
CA LYS A 236 -5.05 12.40 110.63
C LYS A 236 -4.37 13.17 109.48
N GLU A 237 -3.49 14.12 109.78
CA GLU A 237 -2.68 14.83 108.77
C GLU A 237 -1.64 13.89 108.13
N ASN A 238 -1.02 13.01 108.91
CA ASN A 238 -0.14 11.95 108.42
C ASN A 238 -0.90 10.98 107.49
N GLU A 239 -2.11 10.55 107.85
CA GLU A 239 -2.95 9.71 106.99
C GLU A 239 -3.30 10.41 105.67
N GLN A 240 -3.65 11.71 105.71
CA GLN A 240 -3.89 12.51 104.51
C GLN A 240 -2.62 12.68 103.65
N SER A 241 -1.47 12.92 104.29
CA SER A 241 -0.16 13.04 103.64
C SER A 241 0.23 11.74 102.92
N LEU A 242 0.07 10.58 103.59
CA LEU A 242 0.29 9.25 103.00
C LEU A 242 -0.67 8.96 101.83
N ASN A 243 -1.91 9.42 101.89
CA ASN A 243 -2.88 9.29 100.80
C ASN A 243 -2.50 10.16 99.59
N LEU A 244 -2.06 11.41 99.82
CA LEU A 244 -1.54 12.29 98.77
C LEU A 244 -0.25 11.73 98.16
N GLN A 245 0.68 11.23 98.98
CA GLN A 245 1.93 10.62 98.52
C GLN A 245 1.66 9.39 97.65
N ARG A 246 0.68 8.55 98.03
CA ARG A 246 0.23 7.42 97.18
C ARG A 246 -0.29 7.89 95.83
N LYS A 247 -1.18 8.90 95.81
CA LYS A 247 -1.71 9.47 94.56
C LYS A 247 -0.63 10.07 93.66
N ILE A 248 0.41 10.69 94.24
CA ILE A 248 1.56 11.20 93.49
C ILE A 248 2.27 10.04 92.80
N VAL A 249 2.60 8.97 93.53
CA VAL A 249 3.25 7.77 92.96
C VAL A 249 2.39 7.12 91.88
N ASP A 250 1.08 6.97 92.12
CA ASP A 250 0.16 6.40 91.13
C ASP A 250 0.18 7.23 89.82
N LEU A 251 0.06 8.56 89.91
CA LEU A 251 0.13 9.48 88.76
C LEU A 251 1.49 9.50 88.07
N GLU A 252 2.60 9.42 88.82
CA GLU A 252 3.95 9.31 88.26
C GLU A 252 4.13 8.02 87.45
N THR A 253 3.61 6.89 87.96
CA THR A 253 3.65 5.62 87.22
C THR A 253 2.76 5.64 85.97
N GLU A 254 1.59 6.28 86.03
CA GLU A 254 0.71 6.45 84.87
C GLU A 254 1.38 7.32 83.79
N LEU A 255 1.92 8.48 84.16
CA LEU A 255 2.66 9.39 83.26
C LEU A 255 3.87 8.71 82.60
N GLU A 256 4.65 7.93 83.35
CA GLU A 256 5.81 7.21 82.82
C GLU A 256 5.38 6.02 81.93
N SER A 257 4.21 5.43 82.17
CA SER A 257 3.62 4.42 81.28
C SER A 257 3.17 5.02 79.94
N ASP A 258 2.50 6.18 79.97
CA ASP A 258 2.03 6.89 78.78
C ASP A 258 3.22 7.45 77.99
N ARG A 259 4.24 7.98 78.66
CA ARG A 259 5.52 8.39 78.04
C ARG A 259 6.16 7.24 77.27
N LYS A 260 6.23 6.04 77.86
CA LYS A 260 6.77 4.83 77.20
C LYS A 260 5.93 4.42 75.98
N LYS A 261 4.60 4.48 76.09
CA LYS A 261 3.67 4.22 74.99
C LYS A 261 3.90 5.21 73.84
N TYR A 262 3.93 6.53 74.11
CA TYR A 262 4.21 7.55 73.08
C TYR A 262 5.61 7.39 72.46
N MET A 263 6.62 7.00 73.24
CA MET A 263 7.97 6.72 72.73
C MET A 263 7.99 5.54 71.75
N VAL A 264 7.29 4.44 72.06
CA VAL A 264 7.15 3.30 71.13
C VAL A 264 6.40 3.72 69.87
N ASP A 265 5.28 4.43 70.02
CA ASP A 265 4.47 4.98 68.92
C ASP A 265 5.27 5.89 67.98
N LEU A 266 6.13 6.77 68.54
CA LEU A 266 7.04 7.62 67.78
C LEU A 266 8.10 6.80 67.03
N SER A 267 8.77 5.85 67.70
CA SER A 267 9.77 5.00 67.04
C SER A 267 9.19 4.16 65.89
N GLY A 268 7.95 3.68 66.02
CA GLY A 268 7.24 2.99 64.94
C GLY A 268 6.90 3.91 63.76
N ARG A 269 6.55 5.17 64.06
CA ARG A 269 6.30 6.21 63.05
C ARG A 269 7.58 6.63 62.32
N ASP A 270 8.70 6.79 63.02
CA ASP A 270 9.97 7.14 62.39
C ASP A 270 10.45 6.04 61.46
N ARG A 271 10.32 4.77 61.88
CA ARG A 271 10.61 3.61 61.02
C ARG A 271 9.70 3.55 59.78
N GLN A 272 8.43 3.93 59.91
CA GLN A 272 7.51 4.04 58.78
C GLN A 272 7.93 5.17 57.81
N ILE A 273 8.36 6.33 58.32
CA ILE A 273 8.82 7.45 57.50
C ILE A 273 10.12 7.08 56.77
N GLN A 274 11.09 6.46 57.46
CA GLN A 274 12.30 5.92 56.83
C GLN A 274 11.99 4.96 55.67
N LYS A 275 11.06 4.01 55.88
CA LYS A 275 10.63 3.06 54.84
C LYS A 275 10.00 3.77 53.63
N LEU A 276 9.10 4.73 53.88
CA LEU A 276 8.49 5.53 52.81
C LEU A 276 9.51 6.39 52.07
N ASN A 277 10.53 6.92 52.76
CA ASN A 277 11.61 7.69 52.14
C ASN A 277 12.49 6.81 51.24
N THR A 278 12.82 5.58 51.67
CA THR A 278 13.53 4.62 50.79
C THR A 278 12.68 4.23 49.57
N GLU A 279 11.39 3.92 49.76
CA GLU A 279 10.48 3.60 48.65
C GLU A 279 10.32 4.79 47.68
N PHE A 280 10.30 6.02 48.19
CA PHE A 280 10.26 7.24 47.38
C PHE A 280 11.56 7.46 46.60
N GLN A 281 12.73 7.23 47.21
CA GLN A 281 14.02 7.34 46.54
C GLN A 281 14.18 6.30 45.43
N ASP A 282 13.81 5.04 45.69
CA ASP A 282 13.83 3.96 44.70
C ASP A 282 12.88 4.29 43.52
N ALA A 283 11.65 4.72 43.81
CA ALA A 283 10.70 5.15 42.79
C ALA A 283 11.23 6.35 41.98
N SER A 284 11.79 7.37 42.65
CA SER A 284 12.34 8.56 41.99
C SER A 284 13.54 8.22 41.09
N GLY A 285 14.40 7.29 41.50
CA GLY A 285 15.51 6.78 40.69
C GLY A 285 15.02 6.03 39.45
N ASN A 286 14.00 5.17 39.60
CA ASN A 286 13.37 4.46 38.48
C ASN A 286 12.72 5.42 37.48
N PHE A 287 11.98 6.43 37.94
CA PHE A 287 11.40 7.47 37.07
C PHE A 287 12.48 8.29 36.34
N ALA A 288 13.61 8.59 36.98
CA ALA A 288 14.73 9.28 36.33
C ALA A 288 15.37 8.42 35.21
N LEU A 289 15.51 7.10 35.42
CA LEU A 289 16.01 6.18 34.42
C LEU A 289 15.04 6.01 33.24
N GLU A 290 13.74 5.84 33.51
CA GLU A 290 12.71 5.76 32.47
C GLU A 290 12.64 7.05 31.65
N LYS A 291 12.67 8.22 32.31
CA LYS A 291 12.74 9.52 31.65
C LYS A 291 13.94 9.61 30.69
N TYR A 292 15.14 9.21 31.14
CA TYR A 292 16.33 9.22 30.29
C TYR A 292 16.20 8.29 29.07
N GLN A 293 15.58 7.12 29.23
CA GLN A 293 15.30 6.20 28.12
C GLN A 293 14.29 6.80 27.12
N LEU A 294 13.25 7.47 27.62
CA LEU A 294 12.28 8.19 26.77
C LEU A 294 12.94 9.35 26.02
N GLU A 295 13.76 10.16 26.68
CA GLU A 295 14.52 11.26 26.03
C GLU A 295 15.47 10.72 24.95
N SER A 296 16.18 9.61 25.22
CA SER A 296 17.04 8.94 24.24
C SER A 296 16.27 8.40 23.03
N THR A 297 15.13 7.72 23.25
CA THR A 297 14.30 7.20 22.14
C THR A 297 13.64 8.31 21.32
N ILE A 298 13.20 9.40 21.96
CA ILE A 298 12.73 10.61 21.26
C ILE A 298 13.82 11.20 20.38
N SER A 299 15.07 11.27 20.87
CA SER A 299 16.20 11.78 20.07
C SER A 299 16.45 10.92 18.83
N ILE A 300 16.48 9.59 18.98
CA ILE A 300 16.68 8.64 17.86
C ILE A 300 15.53 8.74 16.84
N LEU A 301 14.28 8.83 17.31
CA LEU A 301 13.12 8.98 16.43
C LEU A 301 13.13 10.33 15.70
N SER A 302 13.56 11.41 16.34
CA SER A 302 13.67 12.74 15.72
C SER A 302 14.78 12.79 14.66
N GLU A 303 15.90 12.12 14.87
CA GLU A 303 16.95 11.95 13.87
C GLU A 303 16.41 11.16 12.67
N ARG A 304 15.73 10.03 12.92
CA ARG A 304 15.15 9.20 11.86
C ARG A 304 14.05 9.90 11.05
N LEU A 305 13.24 10.74 11.69
CA LEU A 305 12.27 11.60 11.00
C LEU A 305 12.96 12.61 10.08
N SER A 306 14.07 13.20 10.53
CA SER A 306 14.86 14.15 9.72
C SER A 306 15.51 13.47 8.52
N GLU A 307 16.03 12.24 8.71
CA GLU A 307 16.60 11.43 7.63
C GLU A 307 15.54 11.03 6.58
N LEU A 308 14.35 10.60 7.02
CA LEU A 308 13.22 10.27 6.13
C LEU A 308 12.71 11.50 5.37
N GLN A 309 12.69 12.67 6.00
CA GLN A 309 12.34 13.94 5.34
C GLN A 309 13.32 14.26 4.20
N ILE A 310 14.64 14.13 4.45
CA ILE A 310 15.66 14.33 3.42
C ILE A 310 15.49 13.34 2.25
N GLN A 311 15.17 12.07 2.52
CA GLN A 311 14.90 11.10 1.45
C GLN A 311 13.63 11.43 0.67
N PHE A 312 12.56 11.91 1.34
CA PHE A 312 11.34 12.34 0.67
C PHE A 312 11.60 13.52 -0.28
N ASP A 313 12.34 14.53 0.16
CA ASP A 313 12.68 15.70 -0.65
C ASP A 313 13.59 15.33 -1.84
N LEU A 314 14.53 14.40 -1.65
CA LEU A 314 15.37 13.87 -2.73
C LEU A 314 14.53 13.12 -3.78
N LEU A 315 13.66 12.20 -3.35
CA LEU A 315 12.75 11.46 -4.24
C LEU A 315 11.74 12.39 -4.94
N ALA A 316 11.29 13.45 -4.28
CA ALA A 316 10.44 14.47 -4.90
C ALA A 316 11.18 15.25 -6.00
N SER A 317 12.45 15.58 -5.77
CA SER A 317 13.30 16.24 -6.77
C SER A 317 13.57 15.34 -7.99
N GLU A 318 13.82 14.05 -7.77
CA GLU A 318 14.05 13.07 -8.82
C GLU A 318 12.77 12.78 -9.63
N ASN A 319 11.62 12.67 -8.96
CA ASN A 319 10.31 12.59 -9.63
C ASN A 319 10.04 13.82 -10.51
N LYS A 320 10.39 15.02 -10.05
CA LYS A 320 10.24 16.26 -10.85
C LYS A 320 11.13 16.23 -12.09
N LYS A 321 12.40 15.79 -11.94
CA LYS A 321 13.33 15.59 -13.06
C LYS A 321 12.79 14.58 -14.07
N CYS A 322 12.42 13.37 -13.61
CA CYS A 322 11.86 12.31 -14.45
C CYS A 322 10.61 12.77 -15.23
N LYS A 323 9.70 13.52 -14.57
CA LYS A 323 8.53 14.13 -15.24
C LYS A 323 8.93 15.11 -16.36
N SER A 324 9.96 15.93 -16.15
CA SER A 324 10.44 16.87 -17.18
C SER A 324 11.15 16.17 -18.34
N GLU A 325 11.93 15.12 -18.08
CA GLU A 325 12.59 14.31 -19.10
C GLU A 325 11.57 13.53 -19.93
N LYS A 326 10.55 12.93 -19.28
CA LYS A 326 9.42 12.28 -19.94
C LYS A 326 8.69 13.23 -20.89
N ALA A 327 8.28 14.41 -20.42
CA ALA A 327 7.61 15.41 -21.26
C ALA A 327 8.48 15.87 -22.45
N GLY A 328 9.80 15.97 -22.24
CA GLY A 328 10.76 16.28 -23.30
C GLY A 328 10.90 15.17 -24.35
N MET A 329 10.79 13.89 -23.95
CA MET A 329 10.79 12.76 -24.88
C MET A 329 9.45 12.61 -25.61
N GLU A 330 8.32 12.79 -24.92
CA GLU A 330 6.98 12.80 -25.52
C GLU A 330 6.88 13.87 -26.61
N LYS A 331 7.40 15.09 -26.36
CA LYS A 331 7.45 16.13 -27.40
C LYS A 331 8.29 15.70 -28.61
N LYS A 332 9.50 15.16 -28.41
CA LYS A 332 10.34 14.69 -29.52
C LYS A 332 9.70 13.56 -30.33
N GLN A 333 8.97 12.67 -29.65
CA GLN A 333 8.24 11.59 -30.31
C GLN A 333 7.10 12.15 -31.17
N GLU A 334 6.40 13.19 -30.69
CA GLU A 334 5.33 13.84 -31.44
C GLU A 334 5.87 14.67 -32.62
N ASP A 335 6.94 15.43 -32.41
CA ASP A 335 7.65 16.14 -33.49
C ASP A 335 8.06 15.15 -34.61
N LEU A 336 8.59 13.98 -34.26
CA LEU A 336 8.93 12.92 -35.22
C LEU A 336 7.70 12.31 -35.90
N ARG A 337 6.61 12.04 -35.17
CA ARG A 337 5.35 11.54 -35.73
C ARG A 337 4.84 12.47 -36.84
N ILE A 338 4.77 13.77 -36.54
CA ILE A 338 4.31 14.79 -37.50
C ILE A 338 5.18 14.79 -38.76
N THR A 339 6.52 14.72 -38.63
CA THR A 339 7.40 14.66 -39.81
C THR A 339 7.18 13.41 -40.67
N TRP A 340 6.88 12.26 -40.06
CA TRP A 340 6.58 11.03 -40.79
C TRP A 340 5.19 11.06 -41.45
N GLU A 341 4.19 11.68 -40.80
CA GLU A 341 2.86 11.90 -41.39
C GLU A 341 2.95 12.84 -42.61
N ASP A 342 3.74 13.91 -42.51
CA ASP A 342 4.05 14.81 -43.63
C ASP A 342 4.78 14.10 -44.79
N ASP A 343 5.72 13.20 -44.50
CA ASP A 343 6.40 12.38 -45.51
C ASP A 343 5.45 11.39 -46.20
N ILE A 344 4.59 10.73 -45.43
CA ILE A 344 3.58 9.79 -45.96
C ILE A 344 2.62 10.52 -46.90
N GLU A 345 2.08 11.66 -46.49
CA GLU A 345 1.14 12.41 -47.34
C GLU A 345 1.86 12.99 -48.58
N ARG A 346 3.09 13.48 -48.44
CA ARG A 346 3.95 13.88 -49.57
C ARG A 346 4.11 12.76 -50.60
N VAL A 347 4.55 11.58 -50.18
CA VAL A 347 4.73 10.40 -51.06
C VAL A 347 3.40 9.96 -51.68
N LYS A 348 2.30 9.99 -50.92
CA LYS A 348 0.95 9.69 -51.40
C LYS A 348 0.50 10.64 -52.51
N THR A 349 0.76 11.94 -52.40
CA THR A 349 0.47 12.89 -53.50
C THR A 349 1.36 12.66 -54.74
N GLU A 350 2.61 12.23 -54.55
CA GLU A 350 3.50 11.90 -55.68
C GLU A 350 3.05 10.62 -56.41
N ILE A 351 2.63 9.60 -55.67
CA ILE A 351 2.05 8.37 -56.23
C ILE A 351 0.79 8.69 -57.05
N SER A 352 -0.12 9.54 -56.54
CA SER A 352 -1.31 9.96 -57.29
C SER A 352 -0.94 10.63 -58.62
N LYS A 353 0.02 11.57 -58.63
CA LYS A 353 0.51 12.22 -59.86
C LYS A 353 1.14 11.23 -60.83
N LYS A 354 1.92 10.27 -60.35
CA LYS A 354 2.50 9.20 -61.18
C LYS A 354 1.42 8.30 -61.77
N ASN A 355 0.38 7.96 -61.01
CA ASN A 355 -0.77 7.19 -61.49
C ASN A 355 -1.54 7.94 -62.59
N GLU A 356 -1.76 9.25 -62.45
CA GLU A 356 -2.37 10.08 -63.50
C GLU A 356 -1.57 10.04 -64.81
N ILE A 357 -0.25 10.16 -64.73
CA ILE A 357 0.66 10.06 -65.88
C ILE A 357 0.57 8.66 -66.52
N VAL A 358 0.60 7.59 -65.73
CA VAL A 358 0.45 6.20 -66.20
C VAL A 358 -0.90 6.01 -66.89
N CYS A 359 -2.01 6.51 -66.32
CA CYS A 359 -3.32 6.47 -66.94
C CYS A 359 -3.36 7.22 -68.29
N SER A 360 -2.67 8.35 -68.42
CA SER A 360 -2.56 9.06 -69.70
C SER A 360 -1.72 8.30 -70.72
N LEU A 361 -0.63 7.65 -70.29
CA LEU A 361 0.22 6.85 -71.16
C LEU A 361 -0.53 5.60 -71.66
N ASN A 362 -1.33 4.95 -70.81
CA ASN A 362 -2.14 3.80 -71.21
C ASN A 362 -3.14 4.18 -72.29
N LYS A 363 -3.88 5.29 -72.13
CA LYS A 363 -4.81 5.80 -73.16
C LYS A 363 -4.12 6.06 -74.50
N ASN A 364 -2.88 6.55 -74.48
CA ASN A 364 -2.09 6.76 -75.70
C ASN A 364 -1.68 5.41 -76.33
N LEU A 365 -1.28 4.43 -75.53
CA LEU A 365 -0.96 3.07 -75.98
C LEU A 365 -2.18 2.39 -76.61
N ASP A 366 -3.34 2.45 -75.95
CA ASP A 366 -4.62 1.92 -76.45
C ASP A 366 -4.96 2.56 -77.82
N GLY A 367 -4.75 3.88 -77.96
CA GLY A 367 -4.91 4.60 -79.23
C GLY A 367 -3.93 4.15 -80.33
N PHE A 368 -2.68 3.81 -79.98
CA PHE A 368 -1.72 3.25 -80.93
C PHE A 368 -2.06 1.82 -81.35
N ILE A 369 -2.58 0.99 -80.44
CA ILE A 369 -3.07 -0.36 -80.75
C ILE A 369 -4.21 -0.27 -81.77
N LEU A 370 -5.24 0.54 -81.51
CA LEU A 370 -6.35 0.75 -82.45
C LEU A 370 -5.89 1.27 -83.82
N LYS A 371 -4.88 2.14 -83.86
CA LYS A 371 -4.31 2.63 -85.12
C LYS A 371 -3.53 1.55 -85.88
N TYR A 372 -2.82 0.68 -85.16
CA TYR A 372 -2.12 -0.46 -85.75
C TYR A 372 -3.13 -1.47 -86.34
N ASP A 373 -4.16 -1.82 -85.59
CA ASP A 373 -5.22 -2.74 -86.05
C ASP A 373 -5.93 -2.22 -87.31
N LEU A 374 -6.21 -0.91 -87.37
CA LEU A 374 -6.78 -0.25 -88.56
C LEU A 374 -5.84 -0.34 -89.78
N LEU A 375 -4.54 -0.11 -89.60
CA LEU A 375 -3.55 -0.22 -90.68
C LEU A 375 -3.37 -1.67 -91.15
N MET A 376 -3.46 -2.64 -90.23
CA MET A 376 -3.41 -4.06 -90.56
C MET A 376 -4.64 -4.48 -91.39
N ALA A 377 -5.83 -4.01 -91.04
CA ALA A 377 -7.05 -4.24 -91.84
C ALA A 377 -6.93 -3.65 -93.27
N GLN A 378 -6.41 -2.42 -93.41
CA GLN A 378 -6.17 -1.79 -94.71
C GLN A 378 -5.12 -2.54 -95.55
N LYS A 379 -4.05 -3.03 -94.91
CA LYS A 379 -3.04 -3.87 -95.56
C LYS A 379 -3.68 -5.15 -96.12
N ASP A 380 -4.53 -5.80 -95.35
CA ASP A 380 -5.14 -7.06 -95.75
C ASP A 380 -6.22 -6.87 -96.84
N GLU A 381 -6.93 -5.73 -96.84
CA GLU A 381 -7.76 -5.27 -97.96
C GLU A 381 -6.95 -5.10 -99.26
N VAL A 382 -5.81 -4.39 -99.19
CA VAL A 382 -4.92 -4.22 -100.36
C VAL A 382 -4.36 -5.55 -100.84
N ILE A 383 -3.99 -6.47 -99.95
CA ILE A 383 -3.54 -7.82 -100.30
C ILE A 383 -4.65 -8.59 -101.04
N SER A 384 -5.90 -8.52 -100.58
CA SER A 384 -7.05 -9.12 -101.25
C SER A 384 -7.27 -8.57 -102.66
N ASN A 385 -7.18 -7.24 -102.83
CA ASN A 385 -7.27 -6.57 -104.13
C ASN A 385 -6.12 -6.99 -105.06
N VAL A 386 -4.88 -7.09 -104.57
CA VAL A 386 -3.73 -7.56 -105.35
C VAL A 386 -3.91 -9.02 -105.79
N HIS A 387 -4.39 -9.92 -104.91
CA HIS A 387 -4.68 -11.30 -105.30
C HIS A 387 -5.79 -11.38 -106.37
N THR A 388 -6.83 -10.56 -106.25
CA THR A 388 -7.92 -10.49 -107.24
C THR A 388 -7.40 -10.04 -108.61
N LEU A 389 -6.64 -8.94 -108.67
CA LEU A 389 -6.02 -8.45 -109.91
C LEU A 389 -4.99 -9.45 -110.49
N THR A 390 -4.26 -10.17 -109.65
CA THR A 390 -3.31 -11.21 -110.08
C THR A 390 -4.05 -12.37 -110.75
N ALA A 391 -5.20 -12.78 -110.20
CA ALA A 391 -6.06 -13.78 -110.81
C ALA A 391 -6.66 -13.30 -112.15
N GLU A 392 -7.11 -12.03 -112.23
CA GLU A 392 -7.58 -11.45 -113.49
C GLU A 392 -6.50 -11.41 -114.57
N ILE A 393 -5.27 -10.98 -114.22
CA ILE A 393 -4.13 -10.96 -115.14
C ILE A 393 -3.82 -12.38 -115.61
N SER A 394 -3.77 -13.37 -114.70
CA SER A 394 -3.55 -14.77 -115.07
C SER A 394 -4.59 -15.28 -116.06
N CYS A 395 -5.88 -14.98 -115.84
CA CYS A 395 -6.96 -15.31 -116.77
C CYS A 395 -6.83 -14.61 -118.13
N ARG A 396 -6.33 -13.37 -118.16
CA ARG A 396 -6.06 -12.63 -119.42
C ARG A 396 -4.84 -13.20 -120.15
N ASP A 397 -3.78 -13.59 -119.44
CA ASP A 397 -2.60 -14.22 -120.01
C ASP A 397 -2.93 -15.61 -120.58
N ASP A 398 -3.81 -16.37 -119.92
CA ASP A 398 -4.35 -17.63 -120.46
C ASP A 398 -5.15 -17.40 -121.76
N LEU A 399 -5.98 -16.35 -121.82
CA LEU A 399 -6.70 -15.96 -123.03
C LEU A 399 -5.76 -15.49 -124.14
N ILE A 400 -4.74 -14.69 -123.83
CA ILE A 400 -3.73 -14.23 -124.79
C ILE A 400 -3.00 -15.44 -125.36
N ARG A 401 -2.55 -16.38 -124.53
CA ARG A 401 -1.87 -17.61 -124.95
C ARG A 401 -2.74 -18.47 -125.87
N HIS A 402 -4.05 -18.52 -125.62
CA HIS A 402 -5.01 -19.18 -126.52
C HIS A 402 -5.15 -18.45 -127.86
N LEU A 403 -5.24 -17.11 -127.87
CA LEU A 403 -5.29 -16.32 -129.11
C LEU A 403 -3.98 -16.39 -129.91
N GLU A 404 -2.82 -16.40 -129.25
CA GLU A 404 -1.52 -16.61 -129.87
C GLU A 404 -1.40 -18.00 -130.53
N HIS A 405 -1.92 -19.04 -129.86
CA HIS A 405 -2.03 -20.38 -130.44
C HIS A 405 -2.85 -20.37 -131.73
N ASN A 406 -4.07 -19.83 -131.68
CA ASN A 406 -4.97 -19.76 -132.83
C ASN A 406 -4.36 -18.92 -133.99
N LEU A 407 -3.66 -17.83 -133.67
CA LEU A 407 -2.93 -17.02 -134.65
C LEU A 407 -1.75 -17.79 -135.28
N LYS A 408 -1.07 -18.63 -134.50
CA LYS A 408 0.02 -19.49 -135.01
C LYS A 408 -0.52 -20.58 -135.94
N GLU A 409 -1.62 -21.23 -135.58
CA GLU A 409 -2.30 -22.20 -136.45
C GLU A 409 -2.75 -21.57 -137.77
N LEU A 410 -3.42 -20.41 -137.70
CA LEU A 410 -3.88 -19.68 -138.89
C LEU A 410 -2.71 -19.25 -139.79
N ARG A 411 -1.55 -18.88 -139.21
CA ARG A 411 -0.34 -18.60 -139.98
C ARG A 411 0.19 -19.83 -140.69
N SER A 412 0.30 -20.99 -140.01
CA SER A 412 0.73 -22.23 -140.66
C SER A 412 -0.21 -22.70 -141.76
N GLU A 413 -1.53 -22.48 -141.61
CA GLU A 413 -2.51 -22.80 -142.64
C GLU A 413 -2.42 -21.84 -143.84
N ASN A 414 -2.20 -20.53 -143.60
CA ASN A 414 -1.94 -19.57 -144.68
C ASN A 414 -0.63 -19.86 -145.43
N GLU A 415 0.42 -20.32 -144.74
CA GLU A 415 1.67 -20.76 -145.38
C GLU A 415 1.40 -21.95 -146.30
N ARG A 416 0.73 -22.99 -145.77
CA ARG A 416 0.33 -24.19 -146.53
C ARG A 416 -0.56 -23.87 -147.75
N LEU A 417 -1.47 -22.91 -147.61
CA LEU A 417 -2.29 -22.43 -148.74
C LEU A 417 -1.45 -21.64 -149.75
N SER A 418 -0.45 -20.89 -149.30
CA SER A 418 0.49 -20.16 -150.18
C SER A 418 1.37 -21.13 -150.97
N GLU A 419 1.94 -22.15 -150.34
CA GLU A 419 2.67 -23.25 -151.01
C GLU A 419 1.81 -23.94 -152.09
N LEU A 420 0.54 -24.20 -151.80
CA LEU A 420 -0.41 -24.75 -152.79
C LEU A 420 -0.69 -23.78 -153.94
N CYS A 421 -0.83 -22.48 -153.66
CA CYS A 421 -0.98 -21.45 -154.69
C CYS A 421 0.30 -21.30 -155.55
N GLU A 422 1.49 -21.39 -154.97
CA GLU A 422 2.76 -21.40 -155.70
C GLU A 422 2.88 -22.61 -156.62
N SER A 423 2.54 -23.81 -156.13
CA SER A 423 2.48 -25.03 -156.95
C SER A 423 1.47 -24.90 -158.09
N GLY A 424 0.27 -24.36 -157.81
CA GLY A 424 -0.74 -24.08 -158.85
C GLY A 424 -0.30 -23.03 -159.87
N ASN A 425 0.43 -22.01 -159.44
CA ASN A 425 1.05 -21.02 -160.32
C ASN A 425 2.16 -21.65 -161.18
N GLY A 426 2.98 -22.54 -160.62
CA GLY A 426 3.98 -23.32 -161.35
C GLY A 426 3.36 -24.16 -162.47
N LEU A 427 2.32 -24.93 -162.16
CA LEU A 427 1.52 -25.67 -163.16
C LEU A 427 0.90 -24.73 -164.20
N THR A 428 0.44 -23.54 -163.80
CA THR A 428 -0.10 -22.53 -164.74
C THR A 428 0.98 -21.98 -165.67
N CYS A 429 2.21 -21.79 -165.20
CA CYS A 429 3.36 -21.40 -166.02
C CYS A 429 3.78 -22.52 -166.98
N GLU A 430 3.78 -23.78 -166.53
CA GLU A 430 4.04 -24.95 -167.38
C GLU A 430 2.99 -25.10 -168.49
N LEU A 431 1.70 -24.97 -168.15
CA LEU A 431 0.61 -24.95 -169.12
C LEU A 431 0.72 -23.78 -170.11
N LYS A 432 1.12 -22.58 -169.65
CA LYS A 432 1.38 -21.44 -170.54
C LYS A 432 2.52 -21.71 -171.52
N LEU A 433 3.66 -22.24 -171.05
CA LEU A 433 4.76 -22.64 -171.92
C LEU A 433 4.32 -23.69 -172.93
N ARG A 434 3.50 -24.66 -172.52
CA ARG A 434 2.98 -25.69 -173.41
C ARG A 434 1.99 -25.14 -174.45
N ILE A 435 1.17 -24.14 -174.08
CA ILE A 435 0.34 -23.40 -175.04
C ILE A 435 1.24 -22.66 -176.04
N GLU A 436 2.30 -21.99 -175.58
CA GLU A 436 3.22 -21.22 -176.43
C GLU A 436 4.02 -22.13 -177.40
N GLU A 437 4.37 -23.36 -176.99
CA GLU A 437 4.91 -24.40 -177.88
C GLU A 437 3.88 -24.84 -178.94
N LEU A 438 2.64 -25.10 -178.53
CA LEU A 438 1.57 -25.51 -179.44
C LEU A 438 1.21 -24.39 -180.44
N GLU A 439 1.25 -23.12 -180.02
CA GLU A 439 1.12 -21.95 -180.88
C GLU A 439 2.27 -21.87 -181.90
N LYS A 440 3.51 -22.14 -181.50
CA LYS A 440 4.66 -22.25 -182.42
C LYS A 440 4.50 -23.40 -183.41
N GLU A 441 4.05 -24.58 -182.97
CA GLU A 441 3.73 -25.71 -183.86
C GLU A 441 2.63 -25.35 -184.88
N ILE A 442 1.57 -24.67 -184.43
CA ILE A 442 0.49 -24.18 -185.31
C ILE A 442 1.03 -23.15 -186.30
N GLY A 443 1.90 -22.24 -185.86
CA GLY A 443 2.62 -21.30 -186.72
C GLY A 443 3.45 -21.98 -187.81
N MET A 444 4.23 -23.00 -187.45
CA MET A 444 4.99 -23.79 -188.44
C MET A 444 4.07 -24.54 -189.41
N LYS A 445 2.97 -25.13 -188.93
CA LYS A 445 1.96 -25.78 -189.79
C LYS A 445 1.30 -24.77 -190.74
N ALA A 446 1.04 -23.54 -190.29
CA ALA A 446 0.51 -22.46 -191.13
C ALA A 446 1.49 -22.03 -192.23
N ILE A 447 2.80 -21.96 -191.93
CA ILE A 447 3.85 -21.71 -192.95
C ILE A 447 3.86 -22.82 -194.00
N VAL A 448 3.88 -24.09 -193.60
CA VAL A 448 3.87 -25.23 -194.54
C VAL A 448 2.61 -25.23 -195.41
N ILE A 449 1.45 -24.84 -194.88
CA ILE A 449 0.21 -24.67 -195.65
C ILE A 449 0.34 -23.50 -196.64
N SER A 450 0.97 -22.38 -196.23
CA SER A 450 1.22 -21.23 -197.11
C SER A 450 2.15 -21.59 -198.27
N ASP A 451 3.25 -22.28 -198.01
CA ASP A 451 4.21 -22.72 -199.03
C ASP A 451 3.55 -23.72 -200.00
N MET A 452 2.74 -24.65 -199.49
CA MET A 452 1.96 -25.57 -200.33
C MET A 452 0.89 -24.85 -201.16
N ALA A 453 0.30 -23.76 -200.64
CA ALA A 453 -0.62 -22.91 -201.39
C ALA A 453 0.12 -22.07 -202.46
N GLU A 454 1.35 -21.62 -202.19
CA GLU A 454 2.18 -20.93 -203.17
C GLU A 454 2.66 -21.88 -204.27
N GLY A 455 3.06 -23.11 -203.94
CA GLY A 455 3.35 -24.16 -204.92
C GLY A 455 2.17 -24.47 -205.84
N LYS A 456 0.93 -24.46 -205.31
CA LYS A 456 -0.29 -24.54 -206.13
C LYS A 456 -0.49 -23.30 -207.02
N ARG A 457 -0.18 -22.09 -206.53
CA ARG A 457 -0.22 -20.84 -207.34
C ARG A 457 0.82 -20.83 -208.46
N GLU A 458 2.03 -21.32 -208.20
CA GLU A 458 3.09 -21.45 -209.21
C GLU A 458 2.72 -22.49 -210.28
N ALA A 459 2.19 -23.65 -209.88
CA ALA A 459 1.70 -24.67 -210.83
C ALA A 459 0.61 -24.11 -211.78
N ILE A 460 -0.28 -23.26 -211.27
CA ILE A 460 -1.28 -22.55 -212.09
C ILE A 460 -0.59 -21.57 -213.06
N ARG A 461 0.41 -20.79 -212.61
CA ARG A 461 1.17 -19.86 -213.47
C ARG A 461 1.90 -20.60 -214.61
N GLN A 462 2.56 -21.72 -214.32
CA GLN A 462 3.23 -22.58 -215.31
C GLN A 462 2.25 -23.14 -216.36
N LEU A 463 1.05 -23.55 -215.93
CA LEU A 463 0.01 -24.07 -216.82
C LEU A 463 -0.54 -22.97 -217.75
N CYS A 464 -0.80 -21.77 -217.22
CA CYS A 464 -1.23 -20.62 -218.03
C CYS A 464 -0.19 -20.25 -219.10
N PHE A 465 1.10 -20.24 -218.75
CA PHE A 465 2.19 -19.96 -219.70
C PHE A 465 2.26 -20.99 -220.83
N SER A 466 2.03 -22.27 -220.51
CA SER A 466 1.97 -23.36 -221.50
C SER A 466 0.77 -23.21 -222.45
N ILE A 467 -0.39 -22.82 -221.92
CA ILE A 467 -1.61 -22.59 -222.74
C ILE A 467 -1.40 -21.42 -223.70
N ASP A 468 -0.75 -20.33 -223.27
CA ASP A 468 -0.45 -19.20 -224.16
C ASP A 468 0.58 -19.56 -225.25
N HIS A 469 1.56 -20.40 -224.94
CA HIS A 469 2.49 -20.91 -225.95
C HIS A 469 1.78 -21.72 -227.05
N PHE A 470 0.86 -22.63 -226.68
CA PHE A 470 0.04 -23.37 -227.64
C PHE A 470 -0.96 -22.47 -228.39
N ARG A 471 -1.45 -21.40 -227.76
CA ARG A 471 -2.32 -20.41 -228.40
C ARG A 471 -1.59 -19.67 -229.53
N CYS A 472 -0.39 -19.14 -229.29
CA CYS A 472 0.41 -18.48 -230.33
C CYS A 472 0.72 -19.41 -231.51
N ALA A 473 1.10 -20.66 -231.26
CA ALA A 473 1.39 -21.64 -232.32
C ALA A 473 0.15 -21.96 -233.20
N TYR A 474 -1.05 -21.92 -232.65
CA TYR A 474 -2.30 -22.10 -233.42
C TYR A 474 -2.66 -20.90 -234.30
N GLU A 475 -2.13 -19.70 -234.00
CA GLU A 475 -2.38 -18.50 -234.81
C GLU A 475 -1.43 -18.40 -236.00
N GLU A 476 -0.16 -18.82 -235.88
CA GLU A 476 0.79 -18.83 -237.01
C GLU A 476 0.41 -19.83 -238.11
N VAL A 477 -0.14 -20.99 -237.75
CA VAL A 477 -0.58 -22.02 -238.74
C VAL A 477 -1.87 -21.60 -239.47
N ARG A 478 -2.69 -20.74 -238.84
CA ARG A 478 -3.95 -20.22 -239.42
C ARG A 478 -3.70 -19.34 -240.63
N ASP A 479 -2.62 -18.56 -240.64
CA ASP A 479 -2.37 -17.54 -241.67
C ASP A 479 -1.67 -18.10 -242.93
N VAL A 480 -1.09 -19.31 -242.87
CA VAL A 480 -0.36 -19.94 -244.00
C VAL A 480 -1.28 -20.74 -244.94
N CYS A 481 -2.41 -21.27 -244.46
CA CYS A 481 -3.29 -22.15 -245.25
C CYS A 481 -4.43 -21.46 -246.04
N VAL A 482 -4.56 -20.13 -245.95
CA VAL A 482 -5.57 -19.35 -246.72
C VAL A 482 -5.29 -19.35 -248.24
N ALA A 483 -4.14 -19.88 -248.68
CA ALA A 483 -3.68 -19.88 -250.06
C ALA A 483 -4.01 -21.14 -250.91
N ARG A 484 -5.06 -21.94 -250.61
CA ARG A 484 -5.70 -22.83 -251.63
C ARG A 484 -7.14 -23.32 -251.30
N LYS A 485 -8.10 -22.38 -251.32
CA LYS A 485 -9.55 -22.51 -251.59
C LYS A 485 -10.40 -23.58 -250.83
N GLY A 486 -11.38 -23.07 -250.08
CA GLY A 486 -12.77 -23.58 -250.16
C GLY A 486 -13.43 -24.04 -248.85
N PRO A 487 -14.77 -24.02 -248.75
CA PRO A 487 -15.43 -23.02 -247.88
C PRO A 487 -16.55 -23.55 -246.96
N MET A 488 -17.19 -22.61 -246.23
CA MET A 488 -18.54 -22.63 -245.62
C MET A 488 -18.76 -23.14 -244.17
N GLY A 489 -19.33 -22.25 -243.34
CA GLY A 489 -20.27 -22.54 -242.24
C GLY A 489 -19.67 -23.05 -240.91
N GLY A 490 -20.23 -22.75 -239.73
CA GLY A 490 -21.29 -21.80 -239.37
C GLY A 490 -22.18 -22.29 -238.21
N ARG A 491 -22.63 -21.36 -237.34
CA ARG A 491 -23.60 -21.54 -236.21
C ARG A 491 -23.08 -22.38 -235.02
N SER A 492 -23.53 -22.17 -233.77
CA SER A 492 -24.55 -21.25 -233.21
C SER A 492 -24.00 -20.45 -232.04
#